data_AF-A0A9D1YW04-F1
#
_entry.id   AF-A0A9D1YW04-F1
#
_cell.length_a   1.000
_cell.length_b   1.000
_cell.length_c   1.000
_cell.angle_alpha   90.00
_cell.angle_beta   90.00
_cell.angle_gamma   90.00
#
_symmetry.space_group_name_H-M   'P 1'
#
loop_
_entity.id
_entity.type
_entity.pdbx_description
1 polymer ?
#
loop_
_entity_poly.entity_id
_entity_poly.type
_entity_poly.pdbx_seq_one_letter_code
_entity_poly.pdbx_strand_id
1 'polypeptide(L)'
;MESETRVARRRGRLSFVAVGLSIALTLTGCQLQPSTAPPPADTASPASPSEGTGGNVDYDVGQVVEIWTQASSRGEGYGEAINDLRDAHPTPIVFTNEEAWEVWVDTLPEPLIEHGRAIEPDFTDEALLMGSYDDCMMVPSVDHVGDGQLQFTAQQAQEVDCGWSPSTVVIMSIPLSTLAVDADDVGLA
;
A
#
# COMPACT_ATOMS: atom_id res chain seq x y z
N MET A 1 42.07 13.18 -39.71
CA MET A 1 41.56 11.97 -40.39
C MET A 1 40.51 11.39 -39.49
N GLU A 2 39.27 11.83 -39.67
CA GLU A 2 38.12 11.45 -38.85
C GLU A 2 37.36 10.35 -39.59
N SER A 3 37.20 9.20 -38.95
CA SER A 3 36.46 8.06 -39.52
C SER A 3 35.10 7.97 -38.84
N GLU A 4 34.09 8.58 -39.48
CA GLU A 4 32.67 8.35 -39.17
C GLU A 4 32.30 6.91 -39.52
N THR A 5 31.85 6.13 -38.54
CA THR A 5 31.28 4.79 -38.75
C THR A 5 29.78 4.87 -38.51
N ARG A 6 28.99 4.88 -39.60
CA ARG A 6 27.52 4.83 -39.55
C ARG A 6 27.05 3.39 -39.34
N VAL A 7 26.41 3.11 -38.22
CA VAL A 7 25.75 1.82 -37.94
C VAL A 7 24.27 1.92 -38.31
N ALA A 8 23.85 1.14 -39.31
CA ALA A 8 22.47 1.04 -39.75
C ALA A 8 21.68 0.07 -38.84
N ARG A 9 20.68 0.58 -38.10
CA ARG A 9 19.74 -0.25 -37.34
C ARG A 9 18.63 -0.79 -38.27
N ARG A 10 18.61 -2.12 -38.48
CA ARG A 10 17.48 -2.85 -39.07
C ARG A 10 16.33 -2.93 -38.06
N ARG A 11 15.16 -2.40 -38.44
CA ARG A 11 13.90 -2.60 -37.70
C ARG A 11 13.35 -3.99 -38.03
N GLY A 12 13.42 -4.92 -37.08
CA GLY A 12 12.69 -6.19 -37.12
C GLY A 12 11.30 -6.00 -36.52
N ARG A 13 10.25 -6.25 -37.31
CA ARG A 13 8.86 -6.32 -36.84
C ARG A 13 8.62 -7.70 -36.22
N LEU A 14 8.36 -7.76 -34.91
CA LEU A 14 7.88 -8.96 -34.24
C LEU A 14 6.35 -8.95 -34.27
N SER A 15 5.78 -10.00 -34.89
CA SER A 15 4.34 -10.25 -34.91
C SER A 15 3.99 -11.09 -33.68
N PHE A 16 3.07 -10.61 -32.84
CA PHE A 16 2.56 -11.35 -31.70
C PHE A 16 1.38 -12.22 -32.16
N VAL A 17 1.47 -13.52 -31.89
CA VAL A 17 0.37 -14.49 -32.05
C VAL A 17 -0.28 -14.64 -30.69
N ALA A 18 -1.51 -14.15 -30.54
CA ALA A 18 -2.32 -14.34 -29.35
C ALA A 18 -2.99 -15.72 -29.40
N VAL A 19 -2.67 -16.59 -28.43
CA VAL A 19 -3.38 -17.85 -28.20
C VAL A 19 -4.31 -17.62 -27.02
N GLY A 20 -5.61 -17.50 -27.32
CA GLY A 20 -6.66 -17.42 -26.32
C GLY A 20 -6.94 -18.78 -25.69
N LEU A 21 -6.74 -18.90 -24.38
CA LEU A 21 -7.10 -20.07 -23.59
C LEU A 21 -8.33 -19.72 -22.73
N SER A 22 -9.50 -20.20 -23.14
CA SER A 22 -10.73 -20.07 -22.37
C SER A 22 -10.83 -21.19 -21.33
N ILE A 23 -10.69 -20.87 -20.04
CA ILE A 23 -10.95 -21.79 -18.94
C ILE A 23 -12.36 -21.50 -18.40
N ALA A 24 -13.27 -22.45 -18.59
CA ALA A 24 -14.60 -22.44 -18.00
C ALA A 24 -14.51 -22.95 -16.55
N LEU A 25 -14.66 -22.06 -15.57
CA LEU A 25 -14.87 -22.44 -14.16
C LEU A 25 -16.37 -22.67 -13.90
N THR A 26 -16.73 -23.92 -13.61
CA THR A 26 -18.03 -24.26 -13.04
C THR A 26 -18.00 -24.02 -11.52
N LEU A 27 -18.64 -22.94 -11.07
CA LEU A 27 -18.91 -22.66 -9.66
C LEU A 27 -20.02 -23.58 -9.15
N THR A 28 -19.67 -24.49 -8.25
CA THR A 28 -20.60 -25.35 -7.52
C THR A 28 -21.10 -24.57 -6.30
N GLY A 29 -22.42 -24.47 -6.15
CA GLY A 29 -23.09 -23.57 -5.22
C GLY A 29 -22.89 -23.90 -3.74
N CYS A 30 -22.52 -22.88 -2.96
CA CYS A 30 -22.70 -22.84 -1.51
C CYS A 30 -24.14 -22.41 -1.19
N GLN A 31 -24.88 -23.26 -0.49
CA GLN A 31 -26.18 -22.93 0.09
C GLN A 31 -26.00 -22.00 1.29
N LEU A 32 -26.58 -20.80 1.20
CA LEU A 32 -26.75 -19.86 2.31
C LEU A 32 -27.89 -20.32 3.23
N GLN A 33 -27.58 -20.58 4.50
CA GLN A 33 -28.59 -20.69 5.57
C GLN A 33 -28.96 -19.29 6.07
N PRO A 34 -30.26 -18.90 6.10
CA PRO A 34 -30.69 -17.70 6.79
C PRO A 34 -30.76 -17.94 8.30
N SER A 35 -29.93 -17.24 9.07
CA SER A 35 -30.02 -17.18 10.53
C SER A 35 -30.85 -15.97 10.94
N THR A 36 -32.09 -16.21 11.36
CA THR A 36 -32.96 -15.21 12.01
C THR A 36 -32.77 -15.26 13.52
N ALA A 37 -32.31 -14.15 14.11
CA ALA A 37 -32.69 -13.71 15.45
C ALA A 37 -32.31 -12.24 15.66
N PRO A 38 -33.26 -11.32 15.90
CA PRO A 38 -32.95 -9.99 16.40
C PRO A 38 -32.69 -10.02 17.92
N PRO A 39 -31.64 -9.35 18.44
CA PRO A 39 -31.46 -9.16 19.87
C PRO A 39 -32.46 -8.15 20.45
N PRO A 40 -32.77 -8.23 21.76
CA PRO A 40 -33.65 -7.28 22.44
C PRO A 40 -33.03 -5.86 22.50
N ALA A 41 -33.90 -4.86 22.44
CA ALA A 41 -33.53 -3.45 22.50
C ALA A 41 -33.16 -3.05 23.94
N ASP A 42 -31.89 -2.71 24.16
CA ASP A 42 -31.43 -2.08 25.39
C ASP A 42 -31.70 -0.58 25.39
N THR A 43 -32.22 -0.11 26.52
CA THR A 43 -32.65 1.27 26.80
C THR A 43 -31.42 2.16 27.00
N ALA A 44 -31.23 3.14 26.11
CA ALA A 44 -30.12 4.09 26.18
C ALA A 44 -30.32 5.10 27.33
N SER A 45 -29.34 5.18 28.23
CA SER A 45 -29.19 6.31 29.16
C SER A 45 -28.59 7.52 28.42
N PRO A 46 -29.03 8.76 28.70
CA PRO A 46 -28.44 9.95 28.11
C PRO A 46 -27.03 10.18 28.66
N ALA A 47 -26.03 10.06 27.79
CA ALA A 47 -24.64 10.41 28.09
C ALA A 47 -24.52 11.92 28.28
N SER A 48 -23.81 12.32 29.34
CA SER A 48 -23.46 13.71 29.60
C SER A 48 -22.45 14.19 28.54
N PRO A 49 -22.56 15.43 28.03
CA PRO A 49 -21.53 16.00 27.17
C PRO A 49 -20.30 16.32 28.02
N SER A 50 -19.30 15.45 27.95
CA SER A 50 -17.95 15.79 28.42
C SER A 50 -17.34 16.78 27.44
N GLU A 51 -17.17 18.03 27.87
CA GLU A 51 -16.33 19.02 27.20
C GLU A 51 -14.88 18.49 27.21
N GLY A 52 -14.48 17.85 26.11
CA GLY A 52 -13.13 17.36 25.87
C GLY A 52 -12.19 18.53 25.61
N THR A 53 -11.31 18.79 26.57
CA THR A 53 -10.03 19.47 26.34
C THR A 53 -9.35 18.79 25.16
N GLY A 54 -8.97 19.55 24.13
CA GLY A 54 -8.45 19.06 22.85
C GLY A 54 -7.25 18.13 22.98
N GLY A 55 -7.51 16.85 23.25
CA GLY A 55 -6.59 15.78 22.95
C GLY A 55 -6.65 15.55 21.46
N ASN A 56 -5.49 15.57 20.81
CA ASN A 56 -5.35 15.05 19.46
C ASN A 56 -5.89 13.61 19.50
N VAL A 57 -7.03 13.39 18.88
CA VAL A 57 -7.56 12.04 18.73
C VAL A 57 -6.77 11.47 17.56
N ASP A 58 -5.83 10.56 17.84
CA ASP A 58 -5.18 9.74 16.82
C ASP A 58 -6.28 8.95 16.12
N TYR A 59 -6.61 9.38 14.90
CA TYR A 59 -7.42 8.59 13.99
C TYR A 59 -6.44 7.92 13.04
N ASP A 60 -6.37 6.59 13.12
CA ASP A 60 -5.75 5.79 12.07
C ASP A 60 -6.57 6.01 10.78
N VAL A 61 -5.98 6.74 9.83
CA VAL A 61 -6.63 7.14 8.57
C VAL A 61 -6.24 6.22 7.41
N GLY A 62 -5.28 5.32 7.62
CA GLY A 62 -4.76 4.45 6.56
C GLY A 62 -5.52 3.13 6.44
N GLN A 63 -5.81 2.73 5.21
CA GLN A 63 -6.28 1.38 4.89
C GLN A 63 -5.20 0.62 4.13
N VAL A 64 -4.79 -0.56 4.61
CA VAL A 64 -3.85 -1.40 3.89
C VAL A 64 -4.46 -1.89 2.56
N VAL A 65 -3.79 -1.61 1.45
CA VAL A 65 -4.19 -2.07 0.11
C VAL A 65 -3.32 -3.24 -0.37
N GLU A 66 -2.03 -3.25 -0.03
CA GLU A 66 -1.11 -4.33 -0.40
C GLU A 66 -0.01 -4.50 0.65
N ILE A 67 0.45 -5.74 0.82
CA ILE A 67 1.55 -6.12 1.71
C ILE A 67 2.54 -6.98 0.95
N TRP A 68 3.81 -6.59 0.97
CA TRP A 68 4.91 -7.37 0.43
C TRP A 68 5.89 -7.75 1.54
N THR A 69 5.99 -9.04 1.84
CA THR A 69 6.88 -9.55 2.91
C THR A 69 8.01 -10.40 2.33
N GLN A 70 9.21 -10.28 2.90
CA GLN A 70 10.34 -11.16 2.60
C GLN A 70 10.04 -12.63 2.87
N ALA A 71 9.14 -12.93 3.82
CA ALA A 71 8.75 -14.29 4.13
C ALA A 71 7.83 -14.92 3.07
N SER A 72 7.34 -14.14 2.09
CA SER A 72 6.41 -14.65 1.09
C SER A 72 7.09 -15.58 0.11
N SER A 73 6.40 -16.66 -0.27
CA SER A 73 6.86 -17.61 -1.28
C SER A 73 6.56 -17.14 -2.71
N ARG A 74 6.56 -15.82 -2.97
CA ARG A 74 6.13 -15.22 -4.24
C ARG A 74 7.12 -15.40 -5.41
N GLY A 75 8.28 -16.00 -5.17
CA GLY A 75 9.23 -16.37 -6.23
C GLY A 75 10.68 -16.25 -5.79
N GLU A 76 11.60 -16.68 -6.65
CA GLU A 76 13.03 -16.41 -6.47
C GLU A 76 13.30 -14.90 -6.55
N GLY A 77 14.15 -14.37 -5.67
CA GLY A 77 14.53 -12.95 -5.66
C GLY A 77 13.56 -11.99 -4.97
N TYR A 78 12.33 -12.42 -4.61
CA TYR A 78 11.34 -11.53 -3.99
C TYR A 78 11.82 -10.92 -2.65
N GLY A 79 12.48 -11.72 -1.80
CA GLY A 79 13.02 -11.22 -0.54
C GLY A 79 14.19 -10.24 -0.71
N GLU A 80 15.02 -10.43 -1.74
CA GLU A 80 16.11 -9.49 -2.07
C GLU A 80 15.53 -8.17 -2.59
N ALA A 81 14.55 -8.23 -3.49
CA ALA A 81 13.82 -7.07 -4.00
C ALA A 81 13.19 -6.21 -2.88
N ILE A 82 12.65 -6.83 -1.82
CA ILE A 82 12.11 -6.10 -0.67
C ILE A 82 13.21 -5.45 0.17
N ASN A 83 14.35 -6.10 0.34
CA ASN A 83 15.50 -5.47 1.00
C ASN A 83 16.02 -4.28 0.19
N ASP A 84 16.19 -4.44 -1.12
CA ASP A 84 16.64 -3.38 -2.01
C ASP A 84 15.69 -2.17 -1.98
N LEU A 85 14.37 -2.44 -1.99
CA LEU A 85 13.36 -1.39 -1.92
C LEU A 85 13.42 -0.64 -0.57
N ARG A 86 13.52 -1.37 0.54
CA ARG A 86 13.65 -0.77 1.89
C ARG A 86 14.93 0.05 2.02
N ASP A 87 16.04 -0.46 1.52
CA ASP A 87 17.34 0.21 1.61
C ASP A 87 17.38 1.47 0.73
N ALA A 88 16.70 1.46 -0.42
CA ALA A 88 16.52 2.63 -1.28
C ALA A 88 15.58 3.68 -0.65
N HIS A 89 14.61 3.25 0.16
CA HIS A 89 13.59 4.10 0.78
C HIS A 89 13.46 3.84 2.29
N PRO A 90 14.43 4.31 3.09
CA PRO A 90 14.43 4.09 4.53
C PRO A 90 13.35 4.89 5.28
N THR A 91 12.69 5.84 4.60
CA THR A 91 11.59 6.64 5.11
C THR A 91 10.33 6.36 4.30
N PRO A 92 9.13 6.51 4.91
CA PRO A 92 7.88 6.44 4.16
C PRO A 92 7.85 7.40 2.97
N ILE A 93 7.02 7.09 1.98
CA ILE A 93 6.77 7.91 0.80
C ILE A 93 5.27 8.11 0.67
N VAL A 94 4.83 9.32 0.34
CA VAL A 94 3.44 9.62 0.00
C VAL A 94 3.33 9.95 -1.48
N PHE A 95 2.31 9.40 -2.12
CA PHE A 95 1.93 9.67 -3.50
C PHE A 95 0.56 10.35 -3.50
N THR A 96 0.48 11.49 -4.18
CA THR A 96 -0.74 12.32 -4.24
C THR A 96 -1.29 12.46 -5.65
N ASN A 97 -0.65 11.82 -6.63
CA ASN A 97 -1.06 11.83 -8.02
C ASN A 97 -0.54 10.60 -8.77
N GLU A 98 -1.21 10.30 -9.90
CA GLU A 98 -0.97 9.13 -10.74
C GLU A 98 0.43 9.14 -11.36
N GLU A 99 0.91 10.28 -11.85
CA GLU A 99 2.22 10.38 -12.50
C GLU A 99 3.36 10.00 -11.55
N ALA A 100 3.34 10.50 -10.30
CA ALA A 100 4.33 10.16 -9.29
C ALA A 100 4.32 8.67 -8.94
N TRP A 101 3.12 8.07 -8.86
CA TRP A 101 2.95 6.64 -8.61
C TRP A 101 3.51 5.78 -9.76
N GLU A 102 3.12 6.07 -11.00
CA GLU A 102 3.59 5.32 -12.17
C GLU A 102 5.11 5.37 -12.33
N VAL A 103 5.69 6.57 -12.17
CA VAL A 103 7.15 6.75 -12.24
C VAL A 103 7.85 5.93 -11.15
N TRP A 104 7.32 5.92 -9.93
CA TRP A 104 7.89 5.13 -8.84
C TRP A 104 7.75 3.62 -9.08
N VAL A 105 6.58 3.15 -9.52
CA VAL A 105 6.35 1.73 -9.85
C VAL A 105 7.34 1.22 -10.89
N ASP A 106 7.67 2.04 -11.90
CA ASP A 106 8.67 1.68 -12.91
C ASP A 106 10.13 1.65 -12.39
N THR A 107 10.38 2.17 -11.19
CA THR A 107 11.68 2.08 -10.51
C THR A 107 11.77 0.92 -9.52
N LEU A 108 10.67 0.22 -9.25
CA LEU A 108 10.66 -0.92 -8.34
C LEU A 108 11.60 -2.02 -8.84
N PRO A 109 12.27 -2.76 -7.93
CA PRO A 109 12.99 -3.96 -8.31
C PRO A 109 12.03 -5.00 -8.91
N GLU A 110 12.45 -5.70 -9.97
CA GLU A 110 11.79 -6.95 -10.38
C GLU A 110 11.85 -7.94 -9.19
N PRO A 111 10.76 -8.60 -8.75
CA PRO A 111 9.45 -8.76 -9.40
C PRO A 111 8.33 -7.82 -8.88
N LEU A 112 8.66 -6.80 -8.09
CA LEU A 112 7.65 -5.93 -7.44
C LEU A 112 6.91 -5.03 -8.42
N ILE A 113 7.47 -4.77 -9.61
CA ILE A 113 6.84 -3.93 -10.64
C ILE A 113 5.43 -4.45 -11.00
N GLU A 114 5.29 -5.76 -11.26
CA GLU A 114 3.98 -6.33 -11.62
C GLU A 114 2.94 -6.16 -10.50
N HIS A 115 3.37 -6.27 -9.25
CA HIS A 115 2.51 -6.05 -8.09
C HIS A 115 2.15 -4.57 -7.90
N GLY A 116 3.11 -3.66 -8.08
CA GLY A 116 2.85 -2.22 -8.04
C GLY A 116 1.85 -1.80 -9.11
N ARG A 117 1.99 -2.31 -10.34
CA ARG A 117 1.07 -2.04 -11.45
C ARG A 117 -0.33 -2.63 -11.28
N ALA A 118 -0.49 -3.62 -10.40
CA ALA A 118 -1.79 -4.21 -10.11
C ALA A 118 -2.64 -3.34 -9.16
N ILE A 119 -2.02 -2.32 -8.53
CA ILE A 119 -2.72 -1.36 -7.69
C ILE A 119 -3.17 -0.21 -8.58
N GLU A 120 -4.48 0.01 -8.62
CA GLU A 120 -5.15 1.05 -9.43
C GLU A 120 -5.75 2.12 -8.49
N PRO A 121 -4.94 3.05 -7.94
CA PRO A 121 -5.43 4.06 -7.00
C PRO A 121 -6.28 5.14 -7.67
N ASP A 122 -7.24 5.70 -6.92
CA ASP A 122 -8.03 6.87 -7.36
C ASP A 122 -7.56 8.15 -6.67
N PHE A 123 -6.51 8.77 -7.23
CA PHE A 123 -5.92 9.99 -6.68
C PHE A 123 -6.84 11.22 -6.66
N THR A 124 -8.09 11.09 -7.14
CA THR A 124 -9.12 12.11 -6.93
C THR A 124 -9.58 12.14 -5.47
N ASP A 125 -9.67 10.95 -4.85
CA ASP A 125 -10.30 10.76 -3.55
C ASP A 125 -9.34 10.20 -2.48
N GLU A 126 -8.16 9.71 -2.88
CA GLU A 126 -7.18 9.14 -1.95
C GLU A 126 -5.72 9.56 -2.25
N ALA A 127 -4.88 9.48 -1.24
CA ALA A 127 -3.43 9.43 -1.37
C ALA A 127 -2.94 8.00 -1.08
N LEU A 128 -1.76 7.64 -1.57
CA LEU A 128 -1.09 6.39 -1.16
C LEU A 128 0.11 6.70 -0.27
N LEU A 129 0.34 5.84 0.72
CA LEU A 129 1.56 5.83 1.53
C LEU A 129 2.24 4.47 1.38
N MET A 130 3.53 4.49 1.06
CA MET A 130 4.40 3.31 1.16
C MET A 130 5.26 3.43 2.41
N GLY A 131 5.21 2.43 3.27
CA GLY A 131 6.03 2.32 4.46
C GLY A 131 6.70 0.94 4.54
N SER A 132 7.76 0.85 5.34
CA SER A 132 8.42 -0.43 5.62
C SER A 132 8.61 -0.62 7.12
N TYR A 133 8.55 -1.88 7.55
CA TYR A 133 8.75 -2.29 8.94
C TYR A 133 9.22 -3.75 9.00
N ASP A 134 9.69 -4.20 10.16
CA ASP A 134 10.05 -5.60 10.36
C ASP A 134 8.85 -6.37 10.96
N ASP A 135 8.57 -7.59 10.52
CA ASP A 135 7.37 -8.38 10.89
C ASP A 135 7.18 -8.63 12.41
N CYS A 136 8.23 -8.48 13.20
CA CYS A 136 8.20 -8.48 14.67
C CYS A 136 7.52 -7.25 15.27
N MET A 137 7.35 -6.17 14.50
CA MET A 137 6.61 -4.97 14.90
C MET A 137 5.10 -5.24 14.85
N MET A 138 4.34 -4.44 15.59
CA MET A 138 2.88 -4.47 15.59
C MET A 138 2.31 -3.94 14.27
N VAL A 139 0.99 -4.05 14.13
CA VAL A 139 0.23 -3.58 12.96
C VAL A 139 0.61 -2.13 12.66
N PRO A 140 1.04 -1.80 11.41
CA PRO A 140 1.35 -0.42 11.05
C PRO A 140 0.09 0.44 11.08
N SER A 141 0.23 1.69 11.48
CA SER A 141 -0.83 2.71 11.44
C SER A 141 -0.34 3.95 10.70
N VAL A 142 -1.30 4.72 10.18
CA VAL A 142 -1.05 6.07 9.65
C VAL A 142 -1.94 7.04 10.38
N ASP A 143 -1.33 7.92 11.16
CA ASP A 143 -2.04 8.91 11.96
C ASP A 143 -2.04 10.27 11.25
N HIS A 144 -3.17 11.01 11.31
CA HIS A 144 -3.25 12.39 10.83
C HIS A 144 -2.89 13.37 11.95
N VAL A 145 -1.77 14.07 11.81
CA VAL A 145 -1.26 14.99 12.86
C VAL A 145 -1.67 16.46 12.64
N GLY A 146 -2.56 16.72 11.67
CA GLY A 146 -3.07 18.04 11.31
C GLY A 146 -2.50 18.57 9.98
N ASP A 147 -3.22 19.51 9.34
CA ASP A 147 -2.77 20.21 8.12
C ASP A 147 -2.24 19.28 7.00
N GLY A 148 -2.96 18.19 6.73
CA GLY A 148 -2.56 17.18 5.74
C GLY A 148 -1.33 16.33 6.08
N GLN A 149 -0.72 16.49 7.26
CA GLN A 149 0.48 15.76 7.64
C GLN A 149 0.16 14.37 8.18
N LEU A 150 0.83 13.36 7.63
CA LEU A 150 0.70 11.95 7.97
C LEU A 150 1.92 11.48 8.75
N GLN A 151 1.69 10.68 9.80
CA GLN A 151 2.73 9.99 10.54
C GLN A 151 2.54 8.48 10.39
N PHE A 152 3.47 7.82 9.71
CA PHE A 152 3.51 6.36 9.66
C PHE A 152 4.20 5.82 10.91
N THR A 153 3.53 4.89 11.60
CA THR A 153 4.08 4.26 12.80
C THR A 153 3.97 2.74 12.69
N ALA A 154 5.09 2.04 12.93
CA ALA A 154 5.12 0.61 13.20
C ALA A 154 5.76 0.41 14.58
N GLN A 155 4.93 0.19 15.61
CA GLN A 155 5.42 0.10 16.99
C GLN A 155 5.97 -1.29 17.27
N GLN A 156 7.16 -1.37 17.84
CA GLN A 156 7.67 -2.65 18.36
C GLN A 156 6.85 -3.09 19.59
N ALA A 157 6.49 -4.37 19.65
CA ALA A 157 6.07 -4.95 20.92
C ALA A 157 7.24 -4.83 21.92
N GLN A 158 6.98 -4.37 23.14
CA GLN A 158 8.04 -4.14 24.12
C GLN A 158 8.92 -5.40 24.29
N GLU A 159 10.24 -5.19 24.29
CA GLU A 159 11.26 -6.22 24.54
C GLU A 159 11.51 -7.26 23.43
N VAL A 160 11.05 -7.02 22.19
CA VAL A 160 11.35 -7.90 21.04
C VAL A 160 12.58 -7.42 20.27
N ASP A 161 13.60 -8.27 20.14
CA ASP A 161 14.73 -8.03 19.21
C ASP A 161 14.30 -8.39 17.79
N CYS A 162 14.16 -7.37 16.96
CA CYS A 162 13.71 -7.46 15.58
C CYS A 162 14.81 -7.80 14.56
N GLY A 163 16.07 -7.91 14.98
CA GLY A 163 17.21 -7.94 14.05
C GLY A 163 17.19 -9.07 13.02
N TRP A 164 16.45 -10.16 13.26
CA TRP A 164 16.35 -11.31 12.34
C TRP A 164 14.94 -11.49 11.76
N SER A 165 14.05 -10.54 12.03
CA SER A 165 12.69 -10.59 11.51
C SER A 165 12.70 -10.29 10.00
N PRO A 166 11.89 -10.99 9.19
CA PRO A 166 11.65 -10.59 7.82
C PRO A 166 11.12 -9.14 7.78
N SER A 167 11.53 -8.39 6.76
CA SER A 167 10.95 -7.06 6.54
C SER A 167 9.74 -7.14 5.63
N THR A 168 8.87 -6.16 5.82
CA THR A 168 7.62 -5.98 5.10
C THR A 168 7.52 -4.55 4.60
N VAL A 169 7.06 -4.41 3.36
CA VAL A 169 6.62 -3.17 2.76
C VAL A 169 5.09 -3.20 2.71
N VAL A 170 4.48 -2.12 3.16
CA VAL A 170 3.03 -1.94 3.15
C VAL A 170 2.69 -0.73 2.29
N ILE A 171 1.65 -0.88 1.49
CA ILE A 171 1.03 0.23 0.76
C ILE A 171 -0.34 0.43 1.39
N MET A 172 -0.61 1.66 1.80
CA MET A 172 -1.86 2.06 2.43
C MET A 172 -2.52 3.16 1.59
N SER A 173 -3.83 3.10 1.40
CA SER A 173 -4.60 4.23 0.90
C SER A 173 -5.10 5.10 2.05
N ILE A 174 -5.12 6.40 1.82
CA ILE A 174 -5.56 7.41 2.77
C ILE A 174 -6.66 8.23 2.10
N PRO A 175 -7.94 8.09 2.51
CA PRO A 175 -9.01 8.87 1.91
C PRO A 175 -8.84 10.36 2.23
N LEU A 176 -8.78 11.22 1.22
CA LEU A 176 -8.58 12.67 1.38
C LEU A 176 -9.72 13.32 2.20
N SER A 177 -10.92 12.74 2.11
CA SER A 177 -12.08 13.14 2.93
C SER A 177 -11.84 13.06 4.44
N THR A 178 -10.90 12.23 4.90
CA THR A 178 -10.53 12.13 6.33
C THR A 178 -9.55 13.22 6.76
N LEU A 179 -8.77 13.78 5.83
CA LEU A 179 -7.73 14.78 6.11
C LEU A 179 -8.25 16.21 6.03
N ALA A 180 -9.38 16.42 5.35
CA ALA A 180 -9.99 17.74 5.10
C ALA A 180 -9.03 18.73 4.40
N VAL A 181 -8.14 18.21 3.54
CA VAL A 181 -7.23 18.98 2.69
C VAL A 181 -7.27 18.44 1.26
N ASP A 182 -6.74 19.22 0.31
CA ASP A 182 -6.55 18.76 -1.07
C ASP A 182 -5.32 17.84 -1.18
N ALA A 183 -5.26 17.04 -2.24
CA ALA A 183 -4.17 16.07 -2.45
C ALA A 183 -2.77 16.71 -2.43
N ASP A 184 -2.63 17.92 -2.98
CA ASP A 184 -1.36 18.65 -3.05
C ASP A 184 -0.84 19.12 -1.68
N ASP A 185 -1.70 19.14 -0.65
CA ASP A 185 -1.36 19.55 0.71
C ASP A 185 -1.02 18.36 1.62
N VAL A 186 -1.12 17.11 1.12
CA VAL A 186 -0.80 15.91 1.88
C VAL A 186 0.71 15.69 1.94
N GLY A 187 1.25 15.47 3.14
CA GLY A 187 2.69 15.30 3.37
C GLY A 187 3.01 14.36 4.53
N LEU A 188 4.31 14.14 4.77
CA LEU A 188 4.81 13.40 5.93
C LEU A 188 5.30 14.38 7.00
N ALA A 189 4.94 14.10 8.25
CA ALA A 189 5.35 14.87 9.44
C ALA A 189 6.83 14.69 9.81
#